data_AF-A0A3B9XZW1-F1
#
_entry.id   AF-A0A3B9XZW1-F1
#
_cell.length_a   1.000
_cell.length_b   1.000
_cell.length_c   1.000
_cell.angle_alpha   90.00
_cell.angle_beta   90.00
_cell.angle_gamma   90.00
#
_symmetry.space_group_name_H-M   'P 1'
#
loop_
_entity.id
_entity.type
_entity.pdbx_description
1 polymer ?
#
loop_
_entity_poly.entity_id
_entity_poly.type
_entity_poly.pdbx_seq_one_letter_code
_entity_poly.pdbx_strand_id
1 'polypeptide(L)'
;MTINNEHKNTFSIPNQATQFGSHEDEDDTPGRIPIPPQQTAWSPLPTAASPYTRGAKRRRVAVPLVVALVLLVILIILGGFLGQHLLAGSGVAADQTSTVQNTGHIGQFVHPPLNSSQLDSLRHLVSYMQYKQLANMYVARMSLDVELGQLIMVEYGDTSYSSDLDMMVNQLHAGGVIMYEFQMNTFNQTKHDIAEMQQRATFPLLISTDEEGGPYVHRLSHIYGLRMSATDIYNTGNVAVATQQGHKTAHDLASLGINEDLAPDVDVNLVNGYDMVTRTFGNDPTSVIKFAGAYMQAMQSDGVVACIKHFPGLGDAVSDAHTGLPVVNRTKQQLYDVELAPFKAFIQTQNKLDNPGMIMPTDVLMPAIDPVYPAELSHTFMTDILRNEFGYDGVVLTDALYMTGISQKWSMPEAAVLALQAGNDMLLGPTGAGQMIEMLNAIKQALKDGRLTKQRIDEAATRIIALKMQYHLMPAIPPQP
;
A
#
# COMPACT_ATOMS: atom_id res chain seq x y z
N MET A 1 22.74 -35.52 59.86
CA MET A 1 24.16 -35.14 60.06
C MET A 1 24.45 -34.00 59.09
N THR A 2 24.31 -32.72 59.46
CA THR A 2 25.35 -31.80 60.03
C THR A 2 26.67 -31.86 59.23
N ILE A 3 27.31 -30.80 58.70
CA ILE A 3 27.45 -29.37 59.05
C ILE A 3 28.06 -28.58 57.85
N ASN A 4 27.69 -27.29 57.75
CA ASN A 4 28.36 -26.04 57.27
C ASN A 4 29.59 -26.05 56.34
N ASN A 5 29.66 -25.10 55.39
CA ASN A 5 30.28 -23.77 55.65
C ASN A 5 30.05 -22.73 54.54
N GLU A 6 29.75 -21.51 54.99
CA GLU A 6 29.69 -20.25 54.25
C GLU A 6 31.10 -19.73 53.93
N HIS A 7 31.26 -18.93 52.87
CA HIS A 7 32.17 -17.77 52.89
C HIS A 7 31.67 -16.65 51.97
N LYS A 8 31.28 -15.54 52.61
CA LYS A 8 31.11 -14.19 52.04
C LYS A 8 32.48 -13.57 51.80
N ASN A 9 32.63 -12.78 50.73
CA ASN A 9 33.67 -11.76 50.65
C ASN A 9 33.10 -10.46 50.05
N THR A 10 33.10 -9.44 50.90
CA THR A 10 32.88 -8.01 50.65
C THR A 10 34.16 -7.37 50.13
N PHE A 11 34.08 -6.43 49.17
CA PHE A 11 35.16 -5.46 48.94
C PHE A 11 34.62 -4.05 48.77
N SER A 12 35.27 -3.15 49.47
CA SER A 12 34.89 -1.77 49.78
C SER A 12 35.62 -0.77 48.89
N ILE A 13 34.98 0.37 48.67
CA ILE A 13 35.46 1.57 47.96
C ILE A 13 36.53 2.30 48.80
N PRO A 14 37.59 2.87 48.20
CA PRO A 14 38.37 3.93 48.83
C PRO A 14 37.96 5.32 48.32
N ASN A 15 37.70 6.18 49.29
CA ASN A 15 37.46 7.61 49.19
C ASN A 15 38.83 8.32 49.32
N GLN A 16 39.17 9.27 48.45
CA GLN A 16 40.20 10.27 48.75
C GLN A 16 39.76 11.65 48.23
N ALA A 17 39.68 12.58 49.17
CA ALA A 17 39.51 14.00 48.98
C ALA A 17 40.84 14.69 49.26
N THR A 18 41.20 15.71 48.47
CA THR A 18 42.10 16.80 48.86
C THR A 18 41.64 18.12 48.24
N GLN A 19 41.26 19.03 49.13
CA GLN A 19 41.26 20.51 49.06
C GLN A 19 42.62 21.11 48.60
N PHE A 20 42.87 22.38 48.26
CA PHE A 20 42.22 23.71 48.36
C PHE A 20 43.00 24.72 47.47
N GLY A 21 42.39 25.87 47.10
CA GLY A 21 43.06 27.16 46.80
C GLY A 21 42.80 27.71 45.38
N SER A 22 41.78 28.55 45.14
CA SER A 22 41.64 30.01 45.43
C SER A 22 42.16 30.92 44.31
N HIS A 23 41.26 31.52 43.53
CA HIS A 23 41.28 32.95 43.20
C HIS A 23 39.88 33.42 42.76
N GLU A 24 39.55 34.62 43.23
CA GLU A 24 38.29 35.37 43.16
C GLU A 24 38.10 36.11 41.81
N ASP A 25 36.94 36.77 41.72
CA ASP A 25 36.46 37.83 40.79
C ASP A 25 35.37 37.30 39.84
N GLU A 26 34.08 37.43 40.15
CA GLU A 26 33.17 38.60 40.25
C GLU A 26 32.20 38.64 39.04
N ASP A 27 30.89 38.73 39.38
CA ASP A 27 29.71 39.19 38.63
C ASP A 27 29.65 39.08 37.09
N ASP A 28 28.61 38.42 36.55
CA ASP A 28 27.37 39.10 36.09
C ASP A 28 26.33 38.10 35.52
N THR A 29 25.07 38.51 35.61
CA THR A 29 23.81 37.82 35.32
C THR A 29 23.59 37.31 33.87
N PRO A 30 22.68 36.32 33.65
CA PRO A 30 22.46 35.71 32.33
C PRO A 30 21.57 36.57 31.41
N GLY A 31 22.18 37.16 30.38
CA GLY A 31 21.51 37.91 29.32
C GLY A 31 21.08 37.05 28.12
N ARG A 32 19.76 36.92 27.97
CA ARG A 32 18.93 36.73 26.75
C ARG A 32 19.58 36.21 25.45
N ILE A 33 19.06 35.07 24.98
CA ILE A 33 19.20 34.53 23.61
C ILE A 33 18.41 35.42 22.61
N PRO A 34 18.93 35.74 21.41
CA PRO A 34 18.22 36.55 20.41
C PRO A 34 17.09 35.77 19.72
N ILE A 35 15.92 36.39 19.61
CA ILE A 35 14.77 35.93 18.82
C ILE A 35 14.90 36.51 17.39
N PRO A 36 14.73 35.71 16.31
CA PRO A 36 14.73 36.24 14.94
C PRO A 36 13.44 37.06 14.64
N PRO A 37 13.50 38.08 13.77
CA PRO A 37 12.42 39.04 13.60
C PRO A 37 11.19 38.45 12.90
N GLN A 38 10.02 38.78 13.45
CA GLN A 38 8.70 38.56 12.86
C GLN A 38 8.58 39.27 11.51
N GLN A 39 8.25 38.52 10.46
CA GLN A 39 7.78 39.10 9.20
C GLN A 39 6.37 39.68 9.37
N THR A 40 6.27 40.97 9.10
CA THR A 40 5.05 41.76 9.16
C THR A 40 4.13 41.48 7.97
N ALA A 41 2.84 41.41 8.30
CA ALA A 41 1.62 41.51 7.50
C ALA A 41 1.74 42.03 6.04
N TRP A 42 1.16 41.26 5.14
CA TRP A 42 0.83 41.66 3.76
C TRP A 42 -0.37 42.62 3.76
N SER A 43 -0.20 43.78 3.14
CA SER A 43 -1.27 44.73 2.82
C SER A 43 -2.07 44.25 1.59
N PRO A 44 -3.40 44.51 1.52
CA PRO A 44 -4.26 44.00 0.46
C PRO A 44 -4.13 44.78 -0.86
N LEU A 45 -4.16 44.06 -1.97
CA LEU A 45 -4.23 44.63 -3.33
C LEU A 45 -5.63 45.24 -3.61
N PRO A 46 -5.73 46.32 -4.42
CA PRO A 46 -6.99 47.00 -4.66
C PRO A 46 -7.86 46.29 -5.71
N THR A 47 -9.17 46.30 -5.44
CA THR A 47 -10.26 45.95 -6.34
C THR A 47 -10.28 46.81 -7.60
N ALA A 48 -10.22 46.18 -8.78
CA ALA A 48 -10.52 46.84 -10.06
C ALA A 48 -11.99 46.61 -10.45
N ALA A 49 -12.69 47.73 -10.63
CA ALA A 49 -14.09 47.83 -11.01
C ALA A 49 -14.34 47.49 -12.50
N SER A 50 -15.52 46.92 -12.77
CA SER A 50 -16.19 46.98 -14.08
C SER A 50 -16.92 48.33 -14.21
N PRO A 51 -17.01 48.93 -15.41
CA PRO A 51 -18.37 49.04 -15.99
C PRO A 51 -18.48 49.02 -17.53
N TYR A 52 -19.62 48.47 -18.00
CA TYR A 52 -20.43 48.84 -19.19
C TYR A 52 -19.81 48.70 -20.60
N THR A 53 -20.48 48.03 -21.57
CA THR A 53 -21.65 48.60 -22.27
C THR A 53 -22.47 47.54 -23.06
N ARG A 54 -23.77 47.83 -23.17
CA ARG A 54 -24.80 47.14 -23.95
C ARG A 54 -24.60 47.28 -25.47
N GLY A 55 -25.01 46.25 -26.21
CA GLY A 55 -25.29 46.35 -27.64
C GLY A 55 -26.24 45.25 -28.11
N ALA A 56 -27.55 45.48 -27.97
CA ALA A 56 -28.58 44.60 -28.52
C ALA A 56 -28.63 44.70 -30.06
N LYS A 57 -28.63 43.56 -30.76
CA LYS A 57 -29.07 43.47 -32.16
C LYS A 57 -30.11 42.36 -32.30
N ARG A 58 -31.34 42.79 -32.55
CA ARG A 58 -32.42 41.97 -33.12
C ARG A 58 -31.97 41.43 -34.48
N ARG A 59 -32.16 40.13 -34.74
CA ARG A 59 -32.36 39.58 -36.08
C ARG A 59 -33.61 38.72 -36.09
N ARG A 60 -34.51 39.04 -37.02
CA ARG A 60 -35.69 38.24 -37.38
C ARG A 60 -35.31 37.25 -38.49
N VAL A 61 -36.10 36.19 -38.53
CA VAL A 61 -36.40 35.23 -39.60
C VAL A 61 -35.36 34.14 -39.88
N ALA A 62 -35.74 32.90 -39.57
CA ALA A 62 -35.75 31.83 -40.56
C ALA A 62 -36.89 30.85 -40.21
N VAL A 63 -37.91 30.83 -41.07
CA VAL A 63 -39.09 29.95 -41.02
C VAL A 63 -38.87 28.50 -41.54
N PRO A 64 -37.68 27.97 -41.93
CA PRO A 64 -37.61 26.60 -42.45
C PRO A 64 -37.49 25.51 -41.37
N LEU A 65 -37.25 25.85 -40.10
CA LEU A 65 -37.03 24.84 -39.03
C LEU A 65 -38.32 24.18 -38.52
N VAL A 66 -39.45 24.91 -38.52
CA VAL A 66 -40.73 24.37 -38.02
C VAL A 66 -41.35 23.41 -39.05
N VAL A 67 -41.20 23.67 -40.35
CA VAL A 67 -41.70 22.78 -41.41
C VAL A 67 -40.89 21.47 -41.47
N ALA A 68 -39.57 21.53 -41.25
CA ALA A 68 -38.72 20.34 -41.20
C ALA A 68 -39.05 19.44 -40.00
N LEU A 69 -39.34 20.02 -38.84
CA LEU A 69 -39.75 19.27 -37.64
C LEU A 69 -41.12 18.60 -37.80
N VAL A 70 -42.08 19.25 -38.46
CA VAL A 70 -43.40 18.66 -38.72
C VAL A 70 -43.32 17.48 -39.71
N LEU A 71 -42.49 17.60 -40.76
CA LEU A 71 -42.29 16.50 -41.72
C LEU A 71 -41.57 15.30 -41.09
N LEU A 72 -40.64 15.52 -40.16
CA LEU A 72 -39.94 14.45 -39.43
C LEU A 72 -40.91 13.67 -38.52
N VAL A 73 -41.82 14.37 -37.83
CA VAL A 73 -42.83 13.74 -36.96
C VAL A 73 -43.83 12.92 -37.78
N ILE A 74 -44.24 13.41 -38.95
CA ILE A 74 -45.12 12.66 -39.87
C ILE A 74 -44.44 11.38 -40.38
N LEU A 75 -43.14 11.43 -40.71
CA LEU A 75 -42.37 10.26 -41.15
C LEU A 75 -42.19 9.20 -40.05
N ILE A 76 -42.03 9.61 -38.78
CA ILE A 76 -41.93 8.69 -37.64
C ILE A 76 -43.27 7.99 -37.37
N ILE A 77 -44.38 8.73 -37.48
CA ILE A 77 -45.73 8.17 -37.30
C ILE A 77 -46.09 7.20 -38.44
N LEU A 78 -45.76 7.52 -39.69
CA LEU A 78 -45.96 6.62 -40.83
C LEU A 78 -45.04 5.38 -40.78
N GLY A 79 -43.79 5.54 -40.33
CA GLY A 79 -42.86 4.42 -40.15
C GLY A 79 -43.31 3.44 -39.05
N GLY A 80 -43.87 3.96 -37.95
CA GLY A 80 -44.43 3.14 -36.88
C GLY A 80 -45.67 2.33 -37.30
N PHE A 81 -46.51 2.88 -38.19
CA PHE A 81 -47.73 2.22 -38.65
C PHE A 81 -47.48 1.15 -39.73
N LEU A 82 -46.45 1.33 -40.58
CA LEU A 82 -46.01 0.28 -41.52
C LEU A 82 -45.23 -0.85 -40.82
N GLY A 83 -44.47 -0.55 -39.76
CA GLY A 83 -43.69 -1.57 -39.03
C GLY A 83 -44.55 -2.59 -38.27
N GLN A 84 -45.73 -2.19 -37.80
CA GLN A 84 -46.63 -3.09 -37.06
C GLN A 84 -47.51 -3.99 -37.95
N HIS A 85 -47.69 -3.64 -39.24
CA HIS A 85 -48.44 -4.47 -40.19
C HIS A 85 -47.58 -5.45 -40.99
N LEU A 86 -46.24 -5.37 -40.89
CA LEU A 86 -45.30 -6.32 -41.50
C LEU A 86 -44.84 -7.44 -40.53
N LEU A 87 -45.25 -7.40 -39.27
CA LEU A 87 -44.88 -8.39 -38.23
C LEU A 87 -46.05 -9.29 -37.77
N ALA A 88 -47.21 -9.21 -38.44
CA ALA A 88 -48.37 -10.05 -38.17
C ALA A 88 -48.72 -10.90 -39.40
N GLY A 89 -47.87 -11.86 -39.73
CA GLY A 89 -48.18 -12.83 -40.78
C GLY A 89 -47.08 -13.88 -40.90
N SER A 90 -47.49 -15.16 -40.87
CA SER A 90 -46.67 -16.39 -41.01
C SER A 90 -45.68 -16.65 -39.86
N GLY A 91 -45.69 -17.78 -39.17
CA GLY A 91 -46.15 -19.12 -39.52
C GLY A 91 -45.02 -20.07 -39.11
N VAL A 92 -45.30 -20.95 -38.16
CA VAL A 92 -44.36 -21.90 -37.54
C VAL A 92 -43.67 -22.76 -38.60
N ALA A 93 -42.34 -22.70 -38.68
CA ALA A 93 -41.49 -23.70 -39.30
C ALA A 93 -40.16 -23.79 -38.52
N ALA A 94 -39.77 -25.02 -38.21
CA ALA A 94 -38.62 -25.38 -37.39
C ALA A 94 -37.32 -24.80 -37.96
N ASP A 95 -36.58 -24.07 -37.12
CA ASP A 95 -35.29 -23.52 -37.50
C ASP A 95 -34.16 -24.48 -37.14
N GLN A 96 -33.34 -24.77 -38.14
CA GLN A 96 -32.12 -25.54 -38.02
C GLN A 96 -31.10 -24.68 -37.29
N THR A 97 -30.54 -25.21 -36.21
CA THR A 97 -29.45 -24.58 -35.46
C THR A 97 -28.28 -24.25 -36.38
N SER A 98 -28.19 -22.98 -36.73
CA SER A 98 -27.03 -22.39 -37.39
C SER A 98 -25.91 -22.31 -36.34
N THR A 99 -24.95 -23.22 -36.43
CA THR A 99 -23.69 -23.12 -35.66
C THR A 99 -22.92 -21.91 -36.16
N VAL A 100 -23.02 -20.80 -35.44
CA VAL A 100 -22.08 -19.67 -35.56
C VAL A 100 -20.73 -20.19 -35.10
N GLN A 101 -19.85 -20.55 -36.05
CA GLN A 101 -18.44 -20.78 -35.75
C GLN A 101 -17.81 -19.45 -35.38
N ASN A 102 -17.64 -19.25 -34.08
CA ASN A 102 -16.90 -18.15 -33.51
C ASN A 102 -15.41 -18.37 -33.81
N THR A 103 -14.91 -17.84 -34.94
CA THR A 103 -13.47 -17.80 -35.23
C THR A 103 -12.83 -16.57 -34.59
N GLY A 104 -13.12 -16.34 -33.31
CA GLY A 104 -12.32 -15.43 -32.48
C GLY A 104 -10.99 -16.10 -32.19
N HIS A 105 -9.89 -15.40 -32.45
CA HIS A 105 -8.56 -15.84 -32.00
C HIS A 105 -8.58 -15.88 -30.47
N ILE A 106 -8.80 -17.07 -29.91
CA ILE A 106 -8.66 -17.32 -28.47
C ILE A 106 -7.16 -17.23 -28.18
N GLY A 107 -6.73 -16.23 -27.40
CA GLY A 107 -5.34 -16.10 -27.00
C GLY A 107 -4.86 -17.39 -26.35
N GLN A 108 -3.57 -17.75 -26.50
CA GLN A 108 -3.05 -19.08 -26.13
C GLN A 108 -3.21 -19.48 -24.65
N PHE A 109 -3.70 -18.56 -23.81
CA PHE A 109 -3.94 -18.73 -22.38
C PHE A 109 -5.42 -18.69 -21.97
N VAL A 110 -6.35 -18.48 -22.91
CA VAL A 110 -7.78 -18.38 -22.61
C VAL A 110 -8.42 -19.78 -22.69
N HIS A 111 -8.84 -20.29 -21.54
CA HIS A 111 -9.64 -21.51 -21.47
C HIS A 111 -11.14 -21.20 -21.70
N PRO A 112 -11.91 -22.11 -22.32
CA PRO A 112 -13.35 -21.97 -22.42
C PRO A 112 -13.99 -21.84 -21.02
N PRO A 113 -15.10 -21.08 -20.89
CA PRO A 113 -15.85 -21.03 -19.64
C PRO A 113 -16.26 -22.44 -19.20
N LEU A 114 -16.21 -22.66 -17.89
CA LEU A 114 -16.61 -23.94 -17.30
C LEU A 114 -18.13 -24.15 -17.49
N ASN A 115 -18.52 -25.38 -17.79
CA ASN A 115 -19.95 -25.72 -17.86
C ASN A 115 -20.57 -25.84 -16.45
N SER A 116 -21.90 -25.89 -16.38
CA SER A 116 -22.66 -25.92 -15.12
C SER A 116 -22.31 -27.12 -14.23
N SER A 117 -22.05 -28.30 -14.79
CA SER A 117 -21.63 -29.49 -14.02
C SER A 117 -20.21 -29.33 -13.46
N GLN A 118 -19.30 -28.73 -14.22
CA GLN A 118 -17.96 -28.38 -13.75
C GLN A 118 -18.03 -27.32 -12.65
N LEU A 119 -18.92 -26.33 -12.78
CA LEU A 119 -19.16 -25.30 -11.77
C LEU A 119 -19.69 -25.90 -10.46
N ASP A 120 -20.67 -26.80 -10.52
CA ASP A 120 -21.24 -27.41 -9.31
C ASP A 120 -20.24 -28.36 -8.62
N SER A 121 -19.43 -29.08 -9.40
CA SER A 121 -18.33 -29.88 -8.87
C SER A 121 -17.26 -29.00 -8.21
N LEU A 122 -16.94 -27.85 -8.82
CA LEU A 122 -16.07 -26.84 -8.23
C LEU A 122 -16.67 -26.25 -6.95
N ARG A 123 -17.96 -25.91 -6.92
CA ARG A 123 -18.61 -25.35 -5.72
C ARG A 123 -18.46 -26.24 -4.48
N HIS A 124 -18.49 -27.56 -4.63
CA HIS A 124 -18.20 -28.48 -3.54
C HIS A 124 -16.70 -28.48 -3.15
N LEU A 125 -15.80 -28.47 -4.13
CA LEU A 125 -14.35 -28.41 -3.92
C LEU A 125 -13.88 -27.08 -3.30
N VAL A 126 -14.57 -25.98 -3.58
CA VAL A 126 -14.26 -24.62 -3.12
C VAL A 126 -14.18 -24.53 -1.60
N SER A 127 -15.00 -25.30 -0.88
CA SER A 127 -14.93 -25.37 0.59
C SER A 127 -13.59 -25.93 1.12
N TYR A 128 -12.79 -26.54 0.26
CA TYR A 128 -11.49 -27.12 0.55
C TYR A 128 -10.34 -26.43 -0.19
N MET A 129 -10.64 -25.48 -1.09
CA MET A 129 -9.61 -24.75 -1.85
C MET A 129 -8.96 -23.69 -0.98
N GLN A 130 -7.65 -23.55 -1.10
CA GLN A 130 -6.91 -22.46 -0.48
C GLN A 130 -7.18 -21.15 -1.25
N TYR A 131 -7.11 -20.00 -0.58
CA TYR A 131 -7.35 -18.69 -1.21
C TYR A 131 -6.53 -18.48 -2.48
N LYS A 132 -5.26 -18.93 -2.50
CA LYS A 132 -4.39 -18.84 -3.68
C LYS A 132 -4.89 -19.65 -4.88
N GLN A 133 -5.50 -20.79 -4.65
CA GLN A 133 -6.05 -21.60 -5.74
C GLN A 133 -7.26 -20.89 -6.37
N LEU A 134 -8.11 -20.27 -5.55
CA LEU A 134 -9.22 -19.45 -6.02
C LEU A 134 -8.73 -18.18 -6.72
N ALA A 135 -7.78 -17.47 -6.12
CA ALA A 135 -7.15 -16.28 -6.67
C ALA A 135 -6.53 -16.55 -8.06
N ASN A 136 -5.81 -17.66 -8.22
CA ASN A 136 -5.24 -18.06 -9.50
C ASN A 136 -6.32 -18.25 -10.59
N MET A 137 -7.53 -18.68 -10.23
CA MET A 137 -8.64 -18.77 -11.18
C MET A 137 -9.12 -17.38 -11.65
N TYR A 138 -9.09 -16.37 -10.79
CA TYR A 138 -9.37 -14.98 -11.19
C TYR A 138 -8.27 -14.43 -12.08
N VAL A 139 -7.01 -14.60 -11.66
CA VAL A 139 -5.83 -14.13 -12.41
C VAL A 139 -5.79 -14.72 -13.82
N ALA A 140 -6.04 -16.03 -13.96
CA ALA A 140 -6.10 -16.69 -15.27
C ALA A 140 -7.20 -16.16 -16.22
N ARG A 141 -8.15 -15.35 -15.72
CA ARG A 141 -9.23 -14.72 -16.50
C ARG A 141 -9.02 -13.21 -16.69
N MET A 142 -8.02 -12.61 -16.05
CA MET A 142 -7.72 -11.19 -16.22
C MET A 142 -7.15 -10.93 -17.61
N SER A 143 -7.49 -9.76 -18.18
CA SER A 143 -6.65 -9.22 -19.24
C SER A 143 -5.30 -8.83 -18.64
N LEU A 144 -4.25 -8.78 -19.46
CA LEU A 144 -2.94 -8.35 -18.99
C LEU A 144 -2.99 -6.96 -18.34
N ASP A 145 -3.82 -6.04 -18.85
CA ASP A 145 -3.94 -4.70 -18.30
C ASP A 145 -4.55 -4.70 -16.89
N VAL A 146 -5.60 -5.49 -16.66
CA VAL A 146 -6.21 -5.64 -15.32
C VAL A 146 -5.22 -6.29 -14.36
N GLU A 147 -4.55 -7.36 -14.81
CA GLU A 147 -3.57 -8.06 -14.00
C GLU A 147 -2.45 -7.12 -13.59
N LEU A 148 -1.80 -6.42 -14.54
CA LEU A 148 -0.73 -5.48 -14.26
C LEU A 148 -1.17 -4.32 -13.36
N GLY A 149 -2.39 -3.81 -13.53
CA GLY A 149 -2.95 -2.80 -12.64
C GLY A 149 -3.02 -3.25 -11.18
N GLN A 150 -3.33 -4.53 -10.93
CA GLN A 150 -3.39 -5.07 -9.57
C GLN A 150 -2.03 -5.09 -8.85
N LEU A 151 -0.92 -5.04 -9.59
CA LEU A 151 0.43 -4.98 -9.02
C LEU A 151 0.82 -3.56 -8.58
N ILE A 152 -0.04 -2.55 -8.76
CA ILE A 152 0.30 -1.15 -8.45
C ILE A 152 -0.53 -0.65 -7.27
N MET A 153 0.16 -0.09 -6.28
CA MET A 153 -0.42 0.78 -5.26
C MET A 153 -0.14 2.23 -5.68
N VAL A 154 -1.21 3.01 -5.88
CA VAL A 154 -1.07 4.40 -6.33
C VAL A 154 -1.11 5.37 -5.16
N GLU A 155 -0.42 6.48 -5.36
CA GLU A 155 -0.56 7.71 -4.58
C GLU A 155 -1.34 8.73 -5.41
N TYR A 156 -1.73 9.84 -4.78
CA TYR A 156 -2.35 10.95 -5.50
C TYR A 156 -2.05 12.27 -4.79
N GLY A 157 -1.97 13.36 -5.56
CA GLY A 157 -1.67 14.70 -5.02
C GLY A 157 -2.90 15.52 -4.64
N ASP A 158 -4.09 15.13 -5.11
CA ASP A 158 -5.34 15.83 -4.81
C ASP A 158 -5.81 15.56 -3.37
N THR A 159 -6.60 16.48 -2.81
CA THR A 159 -7.14 16.38 -1.44
C THR A 159 -8.42 15.53 -1.34
N SER A 160 -8.94 15.05 -2.48
CA SER A 160 -10.19 14.27 -2.58
C SER A 160 -10.19 13.45 -3.87
N TYR A 161 -11.19 12.59 -4.07
CA TYR A 161 -11.31 11.81 -5.30
C TYR A 161 -11.36 12.72 -6.55
N SER A 162 -10.47 12.47 -7.50
CA SER A 162 -10.24 13.34 -8.67
C SER A 162 -10.34 12.56 -9.98
N SER A 163 -10.37 13.26 -11.12
CA SER A 163 -10.37 12.60 -12.43
C SER A 163 -9.08 11.84 -12.72
N ASP A 164 -7.95 12.29 -12.16
CA ASP A 164 -6.67 11.60 -12.34
C ASP A 164 -6.63 10.30 -11.51
N LEU A 165 -7.11 10.37 -10.25
CA LEU A 165 -7.28 9.17 -9.44
C LEU A 165 -8.32 8.20 -10.02
N ASP A 166 -9.43 8.71 -10.60
CA ASP A 166 -10.40 7.87 -11.31
C ASP A 166 -9.75 7.17 -12.50
N MET A 167 -8.89 7.84 -13.25
CA MET A 167 -8.16 7.19 -14.34
C MET A 167 -7.28 6.05 -13.82
N MET A 168 -6.53 6.24 -12.74
CA MET A 168 -5.72 5.19 -12.12
C MET A 168 -6.55 4.01 -11.61
N VAL A 169 -7.63 4.27 -10.89
CA VAL A 169 -8.47 3.24 -10.27
C VAL A 169 -9.34 2.51 -11.28
N ASN A 170 -10.08 3.25 -12.10
CA ASN A 170 -11.13 2.71 -12.96
C ASN A 170 -10.60 2.25 -14.32
N GLN A 171 -9.64 2.98 -14.91
CA GLN A 171 -9.15 2.69 -16.27
C GLN A 171 -7.82 1.94 -16.28
N LEU A 172 -6.94 2.18 -15.31
CA LEU A 172 -5.65 1.50 -15.18
C LEU A 172 -5.67 0.38 -14.14
N HIS A 173 -6.83 0.15 -13.51
CA HIS A 173 -7.13 -1.01 -12.67
C HIS A 173 -6.19 -1.17 -11.46
N ALA A 174 -5.81 -0.05 -10.81
CA ALA A 174 -4.94 -0.06 -9.63
C ALA A 174 -5.37 -1.12 -8.59
N GLY A 175 -4.39 -1.77 -7.97
CA GLY A 175 -4.61 -2.81 -6.96
C GLY A 175 -4.88 -2.24 -5.58
N GLY A 176 -4.35 -1.05 -5.30
CA GLY A 176 -4.51 -0.34 -4.04
C GLY A 176 -4.22 1.14 -4.16
N VAL A 177 -4.55 1.88 -3.09
CA VAL A 177 -4.35 3.32 -2.95
C VAL A 177 -3.84 3.57 -1.54
N ILE A 178 -2.73 4.29 -1.40
CA ILE A 178 -2.30 4.84 -0.11
C ILE A 178 -2.80 6.28 0.05
N MET A 179 -3.27 6.61 1.26
CA MET A 179 -3.76 7.93 1.62
C MET A 179 -2.88 8.56 2.70
N TYR A 180 -2.69 9.88 2.63
CA TYR A 180 -1.96 10.70 3.59
C TYR A 180 -2.87 11.67 4.33
N GLU A 181 -2.33 12.32 5.37
CA GLU A 181 -3.08 13.20 6.28
C GLU A 181 -3.84 14.31 5.55
N PHE A 182 -3.24 14.93 4.53
CA PHE A 182 -3.86 16.04 3.79
C PHE A 182 -5.09 15.62 2.95
N GLN A 183 -5.27 14.31 2.71
CA GLN A 183 -6.46 13.74 2.09
C GLN A 183 -7.51 13.31 3.11
N MET A 184 -7.12 13.16 4.38
CA MET A 184 -7.96 12.60 5.43
C MET A 184 -8.38 13.64 6.47
N ASN A 185 -9.06 14.69 6.00
CA ASN A 185 -9.37 15.86 6.82
C ASN A 185 -10.51 15.65 7.83
N THR A 186 -11.56 14.90 7.46
CA THR A 186 -12.71 14.64 8.35
C THR A 186 -13.23 13.23 8.12
N PHE A 187 -13.81 12.62 9.16
CA PHE A 187 -14.40 11.27 9.09
C PHE A 187 -15.34 11.08 7.89
N ASN A 188 -16.27 12.01 7.67
CA ASN A 188 -17.27 11.88 6.61
C ASN A 188 -16.64 12.04 5.21
N GLN A 189 -15.68 12.96 5.05
CA GLN A 189 -15.00 13.15 3.77
C GLN A 189 -14.18 11.92 3.41
N THR A 190 -13.33 11.46 4.32
CA THR A 190 -12.46 10.30 4.11
C THR A 190 -13.28 9.06 3.76
N LYS A 191 -14.35 8.79 4.51
CA LYS A 191 -15.24 7.66 4.24
C LYS A 191 -15.96 7.77 2.90
N HIS A 192 -16.33 8.99 2.49
CA HIS A 192 -16.96 9.22 1.20
C HIS A 192 -15.98 8.93 0.05
N ASP A 193 -14.77 9.50 0.11
CA ASP A 193 -13.74 9.30 -0.93
C ASP A 193 -13.36 7.82 -1.07
N ILE A 194 -13.20 7.11 0.06
CA ILE A 194 -12.93 5.66 0.05
C ILE A 194 -14.08 4.89 -0.61
N ALA A 195 -15.33 5.25 -0.32
CA ALA A 195 -16.47 4.61 -0.96
C ALA A 195 -16.52 4.89 -2.47
N GLU A 196 -16.17 6.11 -2.91
CA GLU A 196 -16.07 6.44 -4.34
C GLU A 196 -14.98 5.62 -5.04
N MET A 197 -13.78 5.54 -4.45
CA MET A 197 -12.67 4.71 -4.94
C MET A 197 -13.11 3.24 -5.09
N GLN A 198 -13.68 2.66 -4.03
CA GLN A 198 -14.12 1.26 -4.04
C GLN A 198 -15.24 0.99 -5.06
N GLN A 199 -16.17 1.94 -5.25
CA GLN A 199 -17.25 1.80 -6.25
C GLN A 199 -16.73 1.79 -7.69
N ARG A 200 -15.61 2.46 -7.95
CA ARG A 200 -15.01 2.64 -9.27
C ARG A 200 -13.97 1.57 -9.61
N ALA A 201 -13.46 0.87 -8.60
CA ALA A 201 -12.42 -0.13 -8.77
C ALA A 201 -12.96 -1.41 -9.44
N THR A 202 -12.12 -2.03 -10.29
CA THR A 202 -12.45 -3.31 -10.94
C THR A 202 -12.43 -4.49 -9.96
N PHE A 203 -11.47 -4.46 -9.03
CA PHE A 203 -11.39 -5.34 -7.86
C PHE A 203 -11.32 -4.45 -6.62
N PRO A 204 -11.85 -4.90 -5.46
CA PRO A 204 -11.73 -4.14 -4.22
C PRO A 204 -10.29 -3.72 -3.97
N LEU A 205 -10.09 -2.44 -3.66
CA LEU A 205 -8.77 -1.85 -3.43
C LEU A 205 -8.26 -2.25 -2.04
N LEU A 206 -6.95 -2.46 -1.95
CA LEU A 206 -6.23 -2.26 -0.70
C LEU A 206 -6.18 -0.73 -0.47
N ILE A 207 -6.87 -0.27 0.57
CA ILE A 207 -6.92 1.14 0.95
C ILE A 207 -6.03 1.27 2.18
N SER A 208 -4.96 2.02 2.03
CA SER A 208 -3.79 1.96 2.90
C SER A 208 -3.46 3.34 3.47
N THR A 209 -2.75 3.38 4.60
CA THR A 209 -2.12 4.60 5.12
C THR A 209 -0.94 4.20 6.04
N ASP A 210 -0.15 5.18 6.47
CA ASP A 210 0.92 4.99 7.45
C ASP A 210 0.47 5.47 8.84
N GLU A 211 -0.31 4.67 9.57
CA GLU A 211 -0.85 5.02 10.88
C GLU A 211 -0.07 4.35 12.02
N GLU A 212 1.23 4.59 12.09
CA GLU A 212 2.12 4.05 13.14
C GLU A 212 1.89 4.70 14.51
N GLY A 213 1.46 5.96 14.52
CA GLY A 213 1.31 6.79 15.71
C GLY A 213 2.51 7.69 16.00
N GLY A 214 2.56 8.23 17.21
CA GLY A 214 3.58 9.20 17.60
C GLY A 214 3.48 10.54 16.86
N PRO A 215 4.54 11.37 16.90
CA PRO A 215 4.51 12.72 16.35
C PRO A 215 4.80 12.82 14.85
N TYR A 216 5.29 11.75 14.21
CA TYR A 216 5.82 11.82 12.83
C TYR A 216 5.00 11.03 11.81
N VAL A 217 4.52 9.83 12.17
CA VAL A 217 3.85 8.90 11.25
C VAL A 217 2.44 8.61 11.74
N HIS A 218 1.65 9.67 11.80
CA HIS A 218 0.30 9.66 12.32
C HIS A 218 -0.59 10.48 11.38
N ARG A 219 -1.37 9.81 10.52
CA ARG A 219 -2.14 10.45 9.44
C ARG A 219 -3.57 10.78 9.85
N LEU A 220 -4.08 10.20 10.93
CA LEU A 220 -5.46 10.38 11.39
C LEU A 220 -5.60 11.31 12.59
N SER A 221 -4.56 12.09 12.90
CA SER A 221 -4.49 12.95 14.09
C SER A 221 -5.62 13.98 14.17
N HIS A 222 -6.05 14.50 13.02
CA HIS A 222 -7.16 15.44 12.89
C HIS A 222 -8.54 14.81 13.13
N ILE A 223 -8.68 13.50 12.96
CA ILE A 223 -9.96 12.78 13.10
C ILE A 223 -10.10 12.18 14.50
N TYR A 224 -9.07 11.51 14.99
CA TYR A 224 -9.12 10.73 16.24
C TYR A 224 -8.24 11.26 17.38
N GLY A 225 -7.45 12.31 17.14
CA GLY A 225 -6.49 12.84 18.11
C GLY A 225 -5.21 12.02 18.20
N LEU A 226 -4.24 12.52 18.99
CA LEU A 226 -2.90 11.93 19.14
C LEU A 226 -2.92 10.47 19.62
N ARG A 227 -2.02 9.65 19.06
CA ARG A 227 -1.77 8.27 19.44
C ARG A 227 -0.38 8.09 20.01
N MET A 228 -0.22 7.04 20.83
CA MET A 228 1.09 6.66 21.35
C MET A 228 2.02 6.30 20.20
N SER A 229 3.30 6.63 20.33
CA SER A 229 4.33 6.10 19.44
C SER A 229 4.65 4.63 19.81
N ALA A 230 5.26 3.88 18.89
CA ALA A 230 5.74 2.53 19.17
C ALA A 230 6.72 2.50 20.35
N THR A 231 7.60 3.50 20.45
CA THR A 231 8.52 3.65 21.58
C THR A 231 7.78 3.94 22.89
N ASP A 232 6.73 4.75 22.88
CA ASP A 232 5.91 4.98 24.08
C ASP A 232 5.19 3.69 24.52
N ILE A 233 4.67 2.91 23.56
CA ILE A 233 4.03 1.61 23.81
C ILE A 233 5.04 0.66 24.46
N TYR A 234 6.25 0.55 23.89
CA TYR A 234 7.34 -0.25 24.44
C TYR A 234 7.72 0.19 25.87
N ASN A 235 7.88 1.50 26.08
CA ASN A 235 8.28 2.10 27.36
C ASN A 235 7.27 1.87 28.50
N THR A 236 6.02 1.50 28.18
CA THR A 236 5.07 1.07 29.22
C THR A 236 5.49 -0.23 29.93
N GLY A 237 6.34 -1.04 29.29
CA GLY A 237 6.70 -2.38 29.76
C GLY A 237 5.54 -3.39 29.75
N ASN A 238 4.37 -3.00 29.25
CA ASN A 238 3.15 -3.79 29.31
C ASN A 238 2.64 -4.12 27.89
N VAL A 239 2.82 -5.36 27.46
CA VAL A 239 2.39 -5.84 26.14
C VAL A 239 0.89 -5.71 25.91
N ALA A 240 0.07 -5.72 26.97
CA ALA A 240 -1.37 -5.50 26.82
C ALA A 240 -1.69 -4.10 26.29
N VAL A 241 -0.80 -3.11 26.50
CA VAL A 241 -0.93 -1.79 25.88
C VAL A 241 -0.74 -1.90 24.37
N ALA A 242 0.24 -2.67 23.88
CA ALA A 242 0.43 -2.90 22.45
C ALA A 242 -0.80 -3.56 21.80
N THR A 243 -1.35 -4.59 22.44
CA THR A 243 -2.61 -5.22 22.01
C THR A 243 -3.76 -4.22 21.96
N GLN A 244 -3.93 -3.40 23.01
CA GLN A 244 -4.99 -2.39 23.06
C GLN A 244 -4.84 -1.34 21.97
N GLN A 245 -3.61 -0.87 21.71
CA GLN A 245 -3.37 0.11 20.65
C GLN A 245 -3.60 -0.51 19.27
N GLY A 246 -3.20 -1.76 19.02
CA GLY A 246 -3.47 -2.46 17.76
C GLY A 246 -4.97 -2.56 17.45
N HIS A 247 -5.79 -2.98 18.42
CA HIS A 247 -7.26 -2.99 18.26
C HIS A 247 -7.84 -1.59 18.02
N LYS A 248 -7.33 -0.57 18.75
CA LYS A 248 -7.78 0.80 18.58
C LYS A 248 -7.46 1.32 17.17
N THR A 249 -6.25 1.06 16.67
CA THR A 249 -5.83 1.45 15.34
C THR A 249 -6.71 0.80 14.28
N ALA A 250 -6.90 -0.52 14.35
CA ALA A 250 -7.74 -1.24 13.41
C ALA A 250 -9.18 -0.75 13.40
N HIS A 251 -9.79 -0.54 14.57
CA HIS A 251 -11.15 -0.02 14.68
C HIS A 251 -11.30 1.34 13.96
N ASP A 252 -10.40 2.26 14.26
CA ASP A 252 -10.45 3.63 13.74
C ASP A 252 -10.22 3.65 12.21
N LEU A 253 -9.29 2.83 11.69
CA LEU A 253 -9.06 2.64 10.25
C LEU A 253 -10.27 2.03 9.55
N ALA A 254 -10.76 0.89 10.07
CA ALA A 254 -11.88 0.16 9.49
C ALA A 254 -13.18 1.00 9.48
N SER A 255 -13.38 1.87 10.48
CA SER A 255 -14.56 2.75 10.53
C SER A 255 -14.62 3.79 9.40
N LEU A 256 -13.45 4.17 8.86
CA LEU A 256 -13.28 5.00 7.66
C LEU A 256 -13.37 4.19 6.36
N GLY A 257 -13.15 2.88 6.43
CA GLY A 257 -13.05 1.99 5.27
C GLY A 257 -11.61 1.71 4.81
N ILE A 258 -10.62 2.14 5.59
CA ILE A 258 -9.21 1.80 5.40
C ILE A 258 -9.04 0.36 5.87
N ASN A 259 -8.43 -0.48 5.04
CA ASN A 259 -8.35 -1.93 5.25
C ASN A 259 -6.92 -2.47 5.32
N GLU A 260 -5.93 -1.59 5.13
CA GLU A 260 -4.52 -1.87 5.29
C GLU A 260 -3.86 -0.74 6.08
N ASP A 261 -3.01 -1.10 7.03
CA ASP A 261 -2.10 -0.18 7.68
C ASP A 261 -0.67 -0.59 7.33
N LEU A 262 0.13 0.36 6.87
CA LEU A 262 1.54 0.15 6.58
C LEU A 262 2.35 0.18 7.89
N ALA A 263 1.99 -0.71 8.80
CA ALA A 263 2.51 -0.82 10.15
C ALA A 263 2.32 -2.27 10.67
N PRO A 264 3.01 -2.69 11.73
CA PRO A 264 4.00 -1.95 12.52
C PRO A 264 5.40 -1.89 11.90
N ASP A 265 6.16 -0.87 12.27
CA ASP A 265 7.61 -0.87 12.13
C ASP A 265 8.23 -1.92 13.08
N VAL A 266 9.01 -2.83 12.51
CA VAL A 266 9.70 -3.92 13.21
C VAL A 266 11.21 -3.80 13.13
N ASP A 267 11.71 -2.60 12.84
CA ASP A 267 13.13 -2.30 12.93
C ASP A 267 13.60 -2.36 14.39
N VAL A 268 14.84 -2.83 14.57
CA VAL A 268 15.47 -2.91 15.88
C VAL A 268 16.30 -1.65 16.08
N ASN A 269 15.94 -0.80 17.04
CA ASN A 269 16.64 0.47 17.25
C ASN A 269 18.05 0.27 17.84
N LEU A 270 19.07 0.28 16.97
CA LEU A 270 20.48 0.15 17.37
C LEU A 270 21.18 1.51 17.45
N VAL A 271 20.75 2.45 16.63
CA VAL A 271 21.29 3.81 16.55
C VAL A 271 20.16 4.83 16.51
N ASN A 272 20.45 6.06 16.94
CA ASN A 272 19.51 7.17 16.80
C ASN A 272 19.47 7.69 15.35
N GLY A 273 18.95 6.86 14.45
CA GLY A 273 18.71 7.18 13.04
C GLY A 273 17.39 7.91 12.83
N TYR A 274 17.23 8.57 11.67
CA TYR A 274 16.04 9.36 11.34
C TYR A 274 14.75 8.55 11.46
N ASP A 275 14.74 7.35 10.87
CA ASP A 275 13.59 6.46 10.87
C ASP A 275 13.33 5.78 12.22
N MET A 276 14.30 5.79 13.15
CA MET A 276 14.16 5.09 14.43
C MET A 276 13.47 5.94 15.50
N VAL A 277 13.42 7.27 15.34
CA VAL A 277 12.95 8.19 16.38
C VAL A 277 11.46 7.96 16.65
N THR A 278 11.16 7.34 17.79
CA THR A 278 9.82 7.01 18.31
C THR A 278 9.06 5.89 17.60
N ARG A 279 9.56 5.39 16.45
CA ARG A 279 8.84 4.46 15.56
C ARG A 279 9.05 2.98 15.87
N THR A 280 10.04 2.64 16.69
CA THR A 280 10.38 1.24 16.99
C THR A 280 9.76 0.72 18.29
N PHE A 281 9.39 -0.56 18.29
CA PHE A 281 8.83 -1.27 19.45
C PHE A 281 9.89 -1.85 20.40
N GLY A 282 11.16 -1.44 20.27
CA GLY A 282 12.23 -1.88 21.15
C GLY A 282 13.62 -1.73 20.55
N ASN A 283 14.62 -2.12 21.36
CA ASN A 283 16.04 -1.94 21.03
C ASN A 283 16.78 -3.29 20.84
N ASP A 284 16.05 -4.40 20.92
CA ASP A 284 16.55 -5.74 20.64
C ASP A 284 15.47 -6.60 19.96
N PRO A 285 15.83 -7.64 19.20
CA PRO A 285 14.86 -8.45 18.47
C PRO A 285 13.76 -9.06 19.36
N THR A 286 14.08 -9.44 20.60
CA THR A 286 13.09 -10.07 21.50
C THR A 286 12.03 -9.05 21.91
N SER A 287 12.43 -7.83 22.24
CA SER A 287 11.50 -6.74 22.55
C SER A 287 10.59 -6.39 21.38
N VAL A 288 11.16 -6.23 20.18
CA VAL A 288 10.41 -5.90 18.96
C VAL A 288 9.40 -7.01 18.62
N ILE A 289 9.84 -8.28 18.59
CA ILE A 289 8.96 -9.42 18.32
C ILE A 289 7.78 -9.44 19.30
N LYS A 290 8.04 -9.17 20.58
CA LYS A 290 7.02 -9.23 21.63
C LYS A 290 5.98 -8.11 21.51
N PHE A 291 6.42 -6.86 21.34
CA PHE A 291 5.53 -5.71 21.36
C PHE A 291 4.87 -5.46 19.99
N ALA A 292 5.66 -5.45 18.91
CA ALA A 292 5.11 -5.30 17.57
C ALA A 292 4.21 -6.48 17.19
N GLY A 293 4.57 -7.71 17.62
CA GLY A 293 3.74 -8.90 17.40
C GLY A 293 2.36 -8.77 18.05
N ALA A 294 2.29 -8.31 19.30
CA ALA A 294 1.02 -8.10 19.99
C ALA A 294 0.15 -6.99 19.36
N TYR A 295 0.78 -5.93 18.84
CA TYR A 295 0.10 -4.87 18.10
C TYR A 295 -0.45 -5.38 16.76
N MET A 296 0.41 -6.02 15.96
CA MET A 296 0.07 -6.61 14.67
C MET A 296 -1.05 -7.65 14.80
N GLN A 297 -0.94 -8.57 15.76
CA GLN A 297 -1.93 -9.63 15.95
C GLN A 297 -3.32 -9.05 16.22
N ALA A 298 -3.40 -8.02 17.07
CA ALA A 298 -4.66 -7.33 17.39
C ALA A 298 -5.24 -6.61 16.17
N MET A 299 -4.39 -5.97 15.36
CA MET A 299 -4.83 -5.27 14.16
C MET A 299 -5.38 -6.23 13.10
N GLN A 300 -4.66 -7.33 12.84
CA GLN A 300 -5.07 -8.35 11.88
C GLN A 300 -6.32 -9.11 12.35
N SER A 301 -6.49 -9.35 13.67
CA SER A 301 -7.70 -10.00 14.18
C SER A 301 -8.97 -9.18 13.97
N ASP A 302 -8.82 -7.86 13.85
CA ASP A 302 -9.92 -6.94 13.62
C ASP A 302 -10.16 -6.68 12.11
N GLY A 303 -9.41 -7.39 11.25
CA GLY A 303 -9.62 -7.40 9.80
C GLY A 303 -8.88 -6.31 9.03
N VAL A 304 -7.90 -5.64 9.64
CA VAL A 304 -7.00 -4.70 8.95
C VAL A 304 -5.69 -5.41 8.62
N VAL A 305 -5.27 -5.34 7.36
CA VAL A 305 -4.01 -5.92 6.89
C VAL A 305 -2.84 -5.18 7.54
N ALA A 306 -1.96 -5.91 8.21
CA ALA A 306 -0.70 -5.37 8.70
C ALA A 306 0.41 -5.54 7.66
N CYS A 307 1.25 -4.52 7.52
CA CYS A 307 2.46 -4.55 6.72
C CYS A 307 3.68 -4.28 7.60
N ILE A 308 4.47 -5.30 7.91
CA ILE A 308 5.69 -5.10 8.70
C ILE A 308 6.80 -4.49 7.83
N LYS A 309 7.53 -3.53 8.39
CA LYS A 309 8.55 -2.76 7.69
C LYS A 309 9.72 -2.36 8.62
N HIS A 310 10.90 -2.04 8.11
CA HIS A 310 11.26 -1.95 6.69
C HIS A 310 12.26 -3.06 6.34
N PHE A 311 11.81 -4.13 5.67
CA PHE A 311 12.68 -5.27 5.37
C PHE A 311 13.90 -4.81 4.54
N PRO A 312 15.12 -5.27 4.86
CA PRO A 312 15.54 -6.28 5.84
C PRO A 312 15.86 -5.73 7.24
N GLY A 313 15.62 -4.46 7.50
CA GLY A 313 15.83 -3.78 8.77
C GLY A 313 16.64 -2.49 8.63
N LEU A 314 16.11 -1.34 9.07
CA LEU A 314 16.80 -0.04 9.09
C LEU A 314 17.50 0.29 10.42
N GLY A 315 17.54 -0.66 11.35
CA GLY A 315 17.97 -0.45 12.74
C GLY A 315 19.31 0.25 12.99
N ASP A 316 20.27 0.09 12.07
CA ASP A 316 21.62 0.67 12.10
C ASP A 316 21.83 1.77 11.05
N ALA A 317 20.78 2.14 10.29
CA ALA A 317 20.84 3.21 9.31
C ALA A 317 20.82 4.57 10.02
N VAL A 318 21.76 5.45 9.64
CA VAL A 318 21.86 6.82 10.19
C VAL A 318 21.37 7.89 9.22
N SER A 319 21.13 7.53 7.96
CA SER A 319 20.62 8.41 6.90
C SER A 319 19.23 7.99 6.48
N ASP A 320 18.46 8.95 5.96
CA ASP A 320 17.09 8.77 5.50
C ASP A 320 17.04 8.37 4.01
N ALA A 321 16.34 7.28 3.71
CA ALA A 321 16.07 6.76 2.36
C ALA A 321 15.40 7.78 1.42
N HIS A 322 14.61 8.70 1.97
CA HIS A 322 13.97 9.77 1.19
C HIS A 322 14.99 10.78 0.64
N THR A 323 16.19 10.84 1.21
CA THR A 323 17.23 11.84 0.86
C THR A 323 18.51 11.25 0.25
N GLY A 324 18.68 9.93 0.32
CA GLY A 324 19.83 9.21 -0.23
C GLY A 324 19.67 7.71 -0.04
N LEU A 325 20.68 6.91 -0.37
CA LEU A 325 20.66 5.45 -0.15
C LEU A 325 21.36 5.10 1.18
N PRO A 326 20.60 4.73 2.24
CA PRO A 326 21.17 4.17 3.46
C PRO A 326 22.10 2.99 3.19
N VAL A 327 23.20 2.94 3.93
CA VAL A 327 24.14 1.82 3.90
C VAL A 327 24.35 1.28 5.31
N VAL A 328 23.99 0.02 5.53
CA VAL A 328 24.21 -0.69 6.79
C VAL A 328 25.44 -1.60 6.64
N ASN A 329 26.54 -1.22 7.30
CA ASN A 329 27.84 -1.89 7.20
C ASN A 329 28.07 -2.92 8.31
N ARG A 330 27.09 -3.80 8.52
CA ARG A 330 27.15 -4.89 9.49
C ARG A 330 27.53 -6.20 8.81
N THR A 331 28.08 -7.13 9.58
CA THR A 331 28.38 -8.47 9.06
C THR A 331 27.09 -9.24 8.78
N LYS A 332 27.13 -10.21 7.85
CA LYS A 332 25.98 -11.08 7.56
C LYS A 332 25.42 -11.72 8.83
N GLN A 333 26.26 -12.20 9.74
CA GLN A 333 25.80 -12.80 10.99
C GLN A 333 25.02 -11.81 11.86
N GLN A 334 25.51 -10.58 12.02
CA GLN A 334 24.80 -9.54 12.77
C GLN A 334 23.45 -9.19 12.14
N LEU A 335 23.40 -9.09 10.81
CA LEU A 335 22.16 -8.83 10.08
C LEU A 335 21.11 -9.92 10.32
N TYR A 336 21.54 -11.19 10.35
CA TYR A 336 20.64 -12.31 10.65
C TYR A 336 20.19 -12.36 12.10
N ASP A 337 21.09 -12.04 13.03
CA ASP A 337 20.81 -12.10 14.47
C ASP A 337 19.99 -10.91 14.97
N VAL A 338 19.96 -9.80 14.22
CA VAL A 338 19.33 -8.55 14.65
C VAL A 338 18.31 -8.03 13.65
N GLU A 339 18.74 -7.46 12.53
CA GLU A 339 17.86 -6.78 11.56
C GLU A 339 16.80 -7.72 10.96
N LEU A 340 17.21 -8.89 10.49
CA LEU A 340 16.33 -9.89 9.88
C LEU A 340 15.55 -10.72 10.90
N ALA A 341 15.95 -10.70 12.17
CA ALA A 341 15.43 -11.61 13.19
C ALA A 341 13.92 -11.43 13.45
N PRO A 342 13.37 -10.20 13.57
CA PRO A 342 11.92 -9.99 13.69
C PRO A 342 11.14 -10.55 12.49
N PHE A 343 11.57 -10.23 11.26
CA PHE A 343 10.93 -10.74 10.04
C PHE A 343 10.90 -12.26 10.01
N LYS A 344 12.04 -12.92 10.25
CA LYS A 344 12.12 -14.38 10.31
C LYS A 344 11.17 -14.97 11.34
N ALA A 345 11.11 -14.38 12.54
CA ALA A 345 10.25 -14.85 13.62
C ALA A 345 8.75 -14.76 13.25
N PHE A 346 8.32 -13.64 12.67
CA PHE A 346 6.93 -13.46 12.25
C PHE A 346 6.55 -14.32 11.03
N ILE A 347 7.49 -14.61 10.14
CA ILE A 347 7.22 -15.48 8.99
C ILE A 347 7.11 -16.95 9.41
N GLN A 348 8.00 -17.43 10.29
CA GLN A 348 8.13 -18.86 10.64
C GLN A 348 7.28 -19.30 11.84
N THR A 349 6.49 -18.38 12.40
CA THR A 349 5.49 -18.69 13.44
C THR A 349 4.43 -19.68 12.94
N GLN A 350 3.89 -20.47 13.88
CA GLN A 350 2.77 -21.39 13.61
C GLN A 350 1.40 -20.73 13.75
N ASN A 351 1.34 -19.60 14.45
CA ASN A 351 0.10 -18.86 14.64
C ASN A 351 -0.13 -17.93 13.45
N LYS A 352 -1.20 -18.17 12.69
CA LYS A 352 -1.50 -17.40 11.47
C LYS A 352 -1.63 -15.89 11.70
N LEU A 353 -2.07 -15.45 12.87
CA LEU A 353 -2.21 -14.02 13.19
C LEU A 353 -0.86 -13.35 13.54
N ASP A 354 0.18 -14.14 13.79
CA ASP A 354 1.54 -13.65 13.97
C ASP A 354 2.28 -13.56 12.62
N ASN A 355 1.70 -14.09 11.54
CA ASN A 355 2.23 -13.95 10.19
C ASN A 355 1.68 -12.65 9.58
N PRO A 356 2.53 -11.76 9.05
CA PRO A 356 2.09 -10.47 8.55
C PRO A 356 1.38 -10.62 7.20
N GLY A 357 0.27 -9.92 7.03
CA GLY A 357 -0.47 -9.88 5.77
C GLY A 357 0.41 -9.40 4.62
N MET A 358 1.26 -8.41 4.90
CA MET A 358 2.21 -7.83 3.96
C MET A 358 3.60 -7.58 4.60
N ILE A 359 4.62 -7.51 3.77
CA ILE A 359 5.96 -7.07 4.15
C ILE A 359 6.40 -5.98 3.18
N MET A 360 6.89 -4.87 3.71
CA MET A 360 7.48 -3.79 2.93
C MET A 360 9.00 -3.80 3.06
N PRO A 361 9.75 -4.12 2.00
CA PRO A 361 11.17 -3.81 1.93
C PRO A 361 11.40 -2.33 1.62
N THR A 362 12.63 -1.86 1.76
CA THR A 362 12.99 -0.46 1.50
C THR A 362 14.38 -0.29 0.88
N ASP A 363 14.73 0.96 0.60
CA ASP A 363 15.96 1.44 -0.01
C ASP A 363 17.14 1.37 0.97
N VAL A 364 17.66 0.17 1.22
CA VAL A 364 18.86 0.00 2.04
C VAL A 364 19.88 -0.91 1.36
N LEU A 365 21.12 -0.46 1.30
CA LEU A 365 22.25 -1.25 0.84
C LEU A 365 22.91 -1.95 2.03
N MET A 366 23.06 -3.28 1.94
CA MET A 366 23.71 -4.11 2.94
C MET A 366 24.84 -4.93 2.30
N PRO A 367 26.05 -4.36 2.13
CA PRO A 367 27.09 -4.95 1.31
C PRO A 367 27.57 -6.35 1.73
N ALA A 368 27.33 -6.74 2.98
CA ALA A 368 27.65 -8.08 3.47
C ALA A 368 26.73 -9.19 2.90
N ILE A 369 25.59 -8.83 2.31
CA ILE A 369 24.65 -9.75 1.66
C ILE A 369 24.57 -9.45 0.16
N ASP A 370 24.27 -8.20 -0.20
CA ASP A 370 24.24 -7.74 -1.60
C ASP A 370 24.93 -6.37 -1.71
N PRO A 371 26.11 -6.29 -2.36
CA PRO A 371 26.84 -5.04 -2.50
C PRO A 371 26.39 -4.19 -3.69
N VAL A 372 25.42 -4.64 -4.49
CA VAL A 372 25.04 -4.00 -5.76
C VAL A 372 23.67 -3.35 -5.68
N TYR A 373 22.69 -4.08 -5.12
CA TYR A 373 21.29 -3.68 -5.14
C TYR A 373 20.79 -3.30 -3.74
N PRO A 374 20.05 -2.18 -3.60
CA PRO A 374 19.18 -1.96 -2.45
C PRO A 374 18.25 -3.16 -2.24
N ALA A 375 17.87 -3.41 -1.00
CA ALA A 375 17.20 -4.65 -0.66
C ALA A 375 15.92 -4.92 -1.45
N GLU A 376 15.06 -3.92 -1.64
CA GLU A 376 13.83 -4.08 -2.43
C GLU A 376 14.07 -4.36 -3.93
N LEU A 377 15.27 -4.10 -4.47
CA LEU A 377 15.65 -4.44 -5.84
C LEU A 377 16.57 -5.67 -5.94
N SER A 378 16.90 -6.31 -4.81
CA SER A 378 17.84 -7.43 -4.74
C SER A 378 17.13 -8.78 -4.76
N HIS A 379 17.43 -9.62 -5.76
CA HIS A 379 16.97 -11.01 -5.78
C HIS A 379 17.45 -11.81 -4.55
N THR A 380 18.66 -11.50 -4.06
CA THR A 380 19.23 -12.16 -2.88
C THR A 380 18.36 -11.91 -1.64
N PHE A 381 17.94 -10.68 -1.41
CA PHE A 381 17.06 -10.35 -0.30
C PHE A 381 15.62 -10.84 -0.53
N MET A 382 15.06 -10.51 -1.69
CA MET A 382 13.63 -10.66 -1.93
C MET A 382 13.23 -12.08 -2.27
N THR A 383 14.04 -12.83 -3.01
CA THR A 383 13.74 -14.23 -3.36
C THR A 383 14.53 -15.21 -2.51
N ASP A 384 15.86 -15.10 -2.46
CA ASP A 384 16.66 -16.14 -1.81
C ASP A 384 16.47 -16.15 -0.28
N ILE A 385 16.41 -14.98 0.36
CA ILE A 385 16.18 -14.89 1.80
C ILE A 385 14.68 -14.88 2.11
N LEU A 386 13.93 -13.88 1.63
CA LEU A 386 12.55 -13.69 2.07
C LEU A 386 11.60 -14.81 1.61
N ARG A 387 11.60 -15.17 0.32
CA ARG A 387 10.75 -16.26 -0.19
C ARG A 387 11.27 -17.64 0.16
N ASN A 388 12.55 -17.91 -0.10
CA ASN A 388 13.08 -19.27 -0.05
C ASN A 388 13.56 -19.65 1.35
N GLU A 389 14.41 -18.84 1.98
CA GLU A 389 14.94 -19.16 3.31
C GLU A 389 13.90 -18.98 4.42
N PHE A 390 13.20 -17.85 4.43
CA PHE A 390 12.22 -17.55 5.48
C PHE A 390 10.87 -18.19 5.18
N GLY A 391 10.54 -18.41 3.90
CA GLY A 391 9.28 -19.06 3.50
C GLY A 391 8.11 -18.09 3.39
N TYR A 392 8.36 -16.79 3.23
CA TYR A 392 7.27 -15.82 3.17
C TYR A 392 6.47 -15.95 1.88
N ASP A 393 5.19 -16.28 2.03
CA ASP A 393 4.29 -16.52 0.91
C ASP A 393 3.13 -15.50 0.85
N GLY A 394 3.17 -14.43 1.66
CA GLY A 394 2.25 -13.29 1.60
C GLY A 394 2.66 -12.24 0.55
N VAL A 395 2.01 -11.08 0.56
CA VAL A 395 2.28 -10.01 -0.42
C VAL A 395 3.49 -9.20 0.01
N VAL A 396 4.39 -8.94 -0.92
CA VAL A 396 5.50 -8.01 -0.72
C VAL A 396 5.23 -6.74 -1.52
N LEU A 397 5.16 -5.60 -0.83
CA LEU A 397 4.89 -4.27 -1.38
C LEU A 397 6.13 -3.41 -1.24
N THR A 398 6.72 -2.94 -2.33
CA THR A 398 7.89 -2.05 -2.27
C THR A 398 7.63 -0.81 -1.41
N ASP A 399 8.69 -0.16 -0.96
CA ASP A 399 8.58 1.23 -0.54
C ASP A 399 8.32 2.11 -1.78
N ALA A 400 8.16 3.42 -1.59
CA ALA A 400 7.86 4.33 -2.68
C ALA A 400 9.04 4.41 -3.67
N LEU A 401 8.87 3.86 -4.87
CA LEU A 401 9.95 3.71 -5.87
C LEU A 401 10.48 5.03 -6.47
N TYR A 402 9.90 6.17 -6.08
CA TYR A 402 10.44 7.50 -6.41
C TYR A 402 11.44 8.03 -5.37
N MET A 403 11.57 7.37 -4.22
CA MET A 403 12.47 7.77 -3.14
C MET A 403 13.91 7.90 -3.64
N THR A 404 14.64 8.84 -3.06
CA THR A 404 15.98 9.24 -3.54
C THR A 404 16.98 8.08 -3.49
N GLY A 405 16.81 7.13 -2.55
CA GLY A 405 17.61 5.91 -2.48
C GLY A 405 17.58 5.06 -3.75
N ILE A 406 16.46 5.05 -4.47
CA ILE A 406 16.31 4.43 -5.80
C ILE A 406 16.51 5.41 -6.95
N SER A 407 15.81 6.55 -6.92
CA SER A 407 15.62 7.42 -8.08
C SER A 407 16.90 8.12 -8.55
N GLN A 408 17.94 8.14 -7.72
CA GLN A 408 19.29 8.57 -8.12
C GLN A 408 19.92 7.69 -9.20
N LYS A 409 19.55 6.40 -9.26
CA LYS A 409 20.18 5.43 -10.16
C LYS A 409 19.20 4.79 -11.13
N TRP A 410 17.97 4.53 -10.71
CA TRP A 410 16.95 3.89 -11.53
C TRP A 410 15.74 4.78 -11.65
N SER A 411 15.23 4.94 -12.87
CA SER A 411 13.90 5.57 -13.05
C SER A 411 12.82 4.70 -12.40
N MET A 412 11.73 5.29 -11.93
CA MET A 412 10.62 4.52 -11.32
C MET A 412 10.09 3.39 -12.23
N PRO A 413 9.91 3.56 -13.56
CA PRO A 413 9.54 2.44 -14.44
C PRO A 413 10.60 1.33 -14.55
N GLU A 414 11.89 1.67 -14.42
CA GLU A 414 12.97 0.68 -14.40
C GLU A 414 13.03 -0.06 -13.05
N ALA A 415 12.92 0.68 -11.95
CA ALA A 415 12.85 0.13 -10.59
C ALA A 415 11.66 -0.81 -10.43
N ALA A 416 10.50 -0.47 -10.99
CA ALA A 416 9.32 -1.33 -11.04
C ALA A 416 9.61 -2.70 -11.65
N VAL A 417 10.34 -2.74 -12.78
CA VAL A 417 10.73 -4.01 -13.42
C VAL A 417 11.72 -4.78 -12.53
N LEU A 418 12.73 -4.10 -11.99
CA LEU A 418 13.74 -4.72 -11.12
C LEU A 418 13.11 -5.30 -9.84
N ALA A 419 12.18 -4.58 -9.21
CA ALA A 419 11.49 -5.02 -8.01
C ALA A 419 10.67 -6.30 -8.27
N LEU A 420 9.93 -6.36 -9.40
CA LEU A 420 9.19 -7.57 -9.78
C LEU A 420 10.13 -8.76 -10.07
N GLN A 421 11.27 -8.49 -10.72
CA GLN A 421 12.32 -9.50 -10.96
C GLN A 421 12.94 -10.00 -9.66
N ALA A 422 13.13 -9.11 -8.67
CA ALA A 422 13.71 -9.44 -7.38
C ALA A 422 12.78 -10.34 -6.54
N GLY A 423 11.45 -10.17 -6.65
CA GLY A 423 10.47 -10.99 -5.94
C GLY A 423 9.33 -10.22 -5.24
N ASN A 424 9.27 -8.90 -5.42
CA ASN A 424 8.15 -8.06 -4.96
C ASN A 424 6.89 -8.34 -5.75
N ASP A 425 5.72 -8.27 -5.13
CA ASP A 425 4.44 -8.52 -5.80
C ASP A 425 3.71 -7.23 -6.17
N MET A 426 3.78 -6.23 -5.30
CA MET A 426 3.09 -4.95 -5.47
C MET A 426 4.09 -3.79 -5.41
N LEU A 427 3.83 -2.75 -6.18
CA LEU A 427 4.72 -1.62 -6.41
C LEU A 427 4.05 -0.33 -5.94
N LEU A 428 4.64 0.34 -4.96
CA LEU A 428 4.25 1.67 -4.52
C LEU A 428 5.02 2.74 -5.31
N GLY A 429 4.34 3.82 -5.71
CA GLY A 429 5.04 5.01 -6.20
C GLY A 429 4.29 5.96 -7.14
N PRO A 430 3.48 5.52 -8.12
CA PRO A 430 2.94 6.48 -9.08
C PRO A 430 1.95 7.41 -8.38
N THR A 431 2.22 8.72 -8.42
CA THR A 431 1.40 9.77 -7.81
C THR A 431 0.34 10.34 -8.75
N GLY A 432 0.19 9.72 -9.93
CA GLY A 432 -0.74 10.15 -10.97
C GLY A 432 -0.74 9.24 -12.20
N ALA A 433 -1.78 9.36 -13.02
CA ALA A 433 -2.05 8.42 -14.10
C ALA A 433 -0.92 8.32 -15.15
N GLY A 434 -0.26 9.45 -15.45
CA GLY A 434 0.87 9.48 -16.40
C GLY A 434 2.03 8.59 -15.96
N GLN A 435 2.41 8.68 -14.68
CA GLN A 435 3.48 7.85 -14.11
C GLN A 435 3.09 6.36 -14.06
N MET A 436 1.84 6.07 -13.71
CA MET A 436 1.33 4.69 -13.72
C MET A 436 1.39 4.09 -15.14
N ILE A 437 1.02 4.86 -16.18
CA ILE A 437 1.13 4.44 -17.58
C ILE A 437 2.58 4.11 -17.95
N GLU A 438 3.55 4.94 -17.54
CA GLU A 438 4.98 4.70 -17.80
C GLU A 438 5.46 3.40 -17.16
N MET A 439 5.09 3.15 -15.90
CA MET A 439 5.40 1.88 -15.21
C MET A 439 4.78 0.67 -15.92
N LEU A 440 3.48 0.74 -16.25
CA LEU A 440 2.78 -0.34 -16.95
C LEU A 440 3.43 -0.63 -18.32
N ASN A 441 3.82 0.41 -19.05
CA ASN A 441 4.51 0.27 -20.34
C ASN A 441 5.88 -0.40 -20.19
N ALA A 442 6.65 -0.04 -19.16
CA ALA A 442 7.95 -0.66 -18.88
C ALA A 442 7.80 -2.14 -18.54
N ILE A 443 6.79 -2.52 -17.73
CA ILE A 443 6.50 -3.92 -17.39
C ILE A 443 6.08 -4.71 -18.63
N LYS A 444 5.18 -4.16 -19.46
CA LYS A 444 4.79 -4.78 -20.74
C LYS A 444 5.98 -4.99 -21.67
N GLN A 445 6.89 -4.02 -21.73
CA GLN A 445 8.10 -4.13 -22.53
C GLN A 445 9.05 -5.20 -21.97
N ALA A 446 9.20 -5.28 -20.64
CA ALA A 446 9.99 -6.32 -19.98
C ALA A 446 9.44 -7.74 -20.18
N LEU A 447 8.11 -7.89 -20.26
CA LEU A 447 7.48 -9.16 -20.66
C LEU A 447 7.79 -9.51 -22.11
N LYS A 448 7.75 -8.51 -23.01
CA LYS A 448 8.01 -8.69 -24.44
C LYS A 448 9.46 -9.06 -24.74
N ASP A 449 10.41 -8.48 -24.02
CA ASP A 449 11.85 -8.75 -24.19
C ASP A 449 12.40 -9.88 -23.30
N GLY A 450 11.57 -10.46 -22.45
CA GLY A 450 11.89 -11.64 -21.64
C GLY A 450 12.62 -11.35 -20.33
N ARG A 451 12.79 -10.08 -19.96
CA ARG A 451 13.28 -9.70 -18.62
C ARG A 451 12.31 -10.11 -17.52
N LEU A 452 11.00 -10.06 -17.78
CA LEU A 452 9.96 -10.59 -16.90
C LEU A 452 9.26 -11.77 -17.57
N THR A 453 8.86 -12.76 -16.78
CA THR A 453 8.02 -13.86 -17.23
C THR A 453 6.57 -13.60 -16.86
N LYS A 454 5.64 -14.10 -17.67
CA LYS A 454 4.21 -14.03 -17.34
C LYS A 454 3.90 -14.76 -16.03
N GLN A 455 4.57 -15.89 -15.78
CA GLN A 455 4.46 -16.63 -14.52
C GLN A 455 4.79 -15.77 -13.30
N ARG A 456 5.84 -14.94 -13.37
CA ARG A 456 6.19 -14.05 -12.25
C ARG A 456 5.05 -13.06 -11.95
N ILE A 457 4.40 -12.53 -12.98
CA ILE A 457 3.24 -11.63 -12.84
C ILE A 457 2.04 -12.39 -12.26
N ASP A 458 1.76 -13.60 -12.77
CA ASP A 458 0.67 -14.45 -12.27
C ASP A 458 0.83 -14.74 -10.78
N GLU A 459 2.05 -15.06 -10.35
CA GLU A 459 2.38 -15.32 -8.95
C GLU A 459 2.13 -14.10 -8.07
N ALA A 460 2.57 -12.91 -8.52
CA ALA A 460 2.36 -11.65 -7.81
C ALA A 460 0.87 -11.32 -7.66
N ALA A 461 0.14 -11.29 -8.78
CA ALA A 461 -1.29 -11.01 -8.80
C ALA A 461 -2.08 -12.03 -7.95
N THR A 462 -1.68 -13.31 -7.99
CA THR A 462 -2.34 -14.36 -7.20
C THR A 462 -2.20 -14.11 -5.69
N ARG A 463 -1.03 -13.64 -5.21
CA ARG A 463 -0.86 -13.30 -3.79
C ARG A 463 -1.74 -12.12 -3.40
N ILE A 464 -1.80 -11.08 -4.23
CA ILE A 464 -2.61 -9.87 -3.99
C ILE A 464 -4.10 -10.22 -3.93
N ILE A 465 -4.61 -10.98 -4.89
CA ILE A 465 -6.02 -11.39 -4.91
C ILE A 465 -6.33 -12.36 -3.75
N ALA A 466 -5.40 -13.26 -3.39
CA ALA A 466 -5.57 -14.14 -2.24
C ALA A 466 -5.62 -13.36 -0.92
N LEU A 467 -4.81 -12.31 -0.77
CA LEU A 467 -4.84 -11.42 0.39
C LEU A 467 -6.21 -10.73 0.52
N LYS A 468 -6.72 -10.17 -0.59
CA LYS A 468 -8.06 -9.55 -0.63
C LYS A 468 -9.17 -10.52 -0.22
N MET A 469 -9.07 -11.80 -0.59
CA MET A 469 -10.00 -12.84 -0.15
C MET A 469 -9.83 -13.19 1.33
N GLN A 470 -8.59 -13.32 1.79
CA GLN A 470 -8.25 -13.67 3.18
C GLN A 470 -8.79 -12.64 4.17
N TYR A 471 -8.75 -11.36 3.80
CA TYR A 471 -9.28 -10.25 4.59
C TYR A 471 -10.72 -9.86 4.24
N HIS A 472 -11.43 -10.74 3.51
CA HIS A 472 -12.85 -10.58 3.19
C HIS A 472 -13.21 -9.29 2.43
N LEU A 473 -12.25 -8.69 1.74
CA LEU A 473 -12.47 -7.55 0.85
C LEU A 473 -13.22 -7.98 -0.41
N MET A 474 -13.03 -9.25 -0.81
CA MET A 474 -13.79 -9.89 -1.87
C MET A 474 -14.19 -11.33 -1.47
N PRO A 475 -15.28 -11.88 -2.02
CA PRO A 475 -15.72 -13.22 -1.67
C PRO A 475 -14.72 -14.28 -2.18
N ALA A 476 -14.46 -15.28 -1.33
CA ALA A 476 -13.65 -16.44 -1.68
C ALA A 476 -14.50 -17.52 -2.40
N ILE A 477 -14.94 -17.21 -3.61
CA ILE A 477 -15.73 -18.09 -4.47
C ILE A 477 -15.10 -18.17 -5.86
N PRO A 478 -15.39 -19.17 -6.70
CA PRO A 478 -14.91 -19.19 -8.08
C PRO A 478 -15.44 -18.00 -8.90
N PRO A 479 -14.65 -17.51 -9.86
CA PRO A 479 -15.13 -16.55 -10.84
C PRO A 479 -16.33 -17.15 -11.60
N GLN A 480 -17.39 -16.36 -11.76
CA GLN A 480 -18.55 -16.76 -12.55
C GLN A 480 -18.21 -16.75 -14.06
N PRO A 481 -18.95 -17.53 -14.88
CA PRO A 481 -18.70 -17.66 -16.32
C PRO A 481 -18.68 -16.35 -17.11
#